data_AF-A0A2V7YD04-F1
#
_entry.id   AF-A0A2V7YD04-F1
#
_cell.length_a   1.000
_cell.length_b   1.000
_cell.length_c   1.000
_cell.angle_alpha   90.00
_cell.angle_beta   90.00
_cell.angle_gamma   90.00
#
_symmetry.space_group_name_H-M   'P 1'
#
loop_
_entity.id
_entity.type
_entity.pdbx_description
1 polymer ?
#
loop_
_entity_poly.entity_id
_entity_poly.type
_entity_poly.pdbx_seq_one_letter_code
_entity_poly.pdbx_strand_id
1 'polypeptide(L)'
;MTQFLHLYEKLSEIHEKEEPQHSVNRGKQESAQQKEQGDDATVKAADKLSRGLFHHALSQEEKKVAGPAVHYGFGALTGAAYGALAEIAPDVTRGVGAPFGTAVWLGADEVAVPALGLSGPPWEHPASVHARAIAAHLVYGVATEGVRRLARRVF
;
A
#
# COMPACT_ATOMS: atom_id res chain seq x y z
N MET A 1 -24.25 -35.19 38.87
CA MET A 1 -24.11 -33.80 38.36
C MET A 1 -22.63 -33.40 38.14
N THR A 2 -21.73 -34.33 37.81
CA THR A 2 -20.27 -34.05 37.73
C THR A 2 -19.66 -34.25 36.33
N GLN A 3 -20.32 -34.96 35.41
CA GLN A 3 -19.77 -35.18 34.07
C GLN A 3 -19.91 -33.96 33.13
N PHE A 4 -20.94 -33.13 33.33
CA PHE A 4 -21.17 -31.96 32.48
C PHE A 4 -20.16 -30.84 32.74
N LEU A 5 -19.76 -30.66 34.01
CA LEU A 5 -18.74 -29.67 34.41
C LEU A 5 -17.35 -30.08 33.89
N HIS A 6 -17.00 -31.37 33.98
CA HIS A 6 -15.74 -31.89 33.46
C HIS A 6 -15.63 -31.75 31.93
N LEU A 7 -16.75 -31.87 31.22
CA LEU A 7 -16.77 -31.65 29.77
C LEU A 7 -16.59 -30.17 29.43
N TYR A 8 -17.18 -29.28 30.23
CA TYR A 8 -17.05 -27.82 30.06
C TYR A 8 -15.61 -27.36 30.32
N GLU A 9 -15.00 -27.87 31.38
CA GLU A 9 -13.61 -27.55 31.76
C GLU A 9 -12.61 -28.05 30.70
N LYS A 10 -12.83 -29.26 30.18
CA LYS A 10 -12.03 -29.81 29.08
C LYS A 10 -12.22 -29.03 27.78
N LEU A 11 -13.44 -28.57 27.47
CA LEU A 11 -13.71 -27.74 26.30
C LEU A 11 -13.09 -26.33 26.44
N SER A 12 -13.08 -25.75 27.64
CA SER A 12 -12.40 -24.47 27.89
C SER A 12 -10.88 -24.58 27.82
N GLU A 13 -10.28 -25.68 28.31
CA GLU A 13 -8.83 -25.92 28.15
C GLU A 13 -8.41 -26.09 26.68
N ILE A 14 -9.27 -26.70 25.85
CA ILE A 14 -9.02 -26.85 24.41
C ILE A 14 -9.17 -25.49 23.71
N HIS A 15 -10.15 -24.67 24.11
CA HIS A 15 -10.37 -23.33 23.56
C HIS A 15 -9.26 -22.34 23.94
N GLU A 16 -8.68 -22.45 25.15
CA GLU A 16 -7.58 -21.61 25.61
C GLU A 16 -6.22 -22.04 25.01
N LYS A 17 -6.05 -23.33 24.66
CA LYS A 17 -4.86 -23.83 23.94
C LYS A 17 -4.87 -23.55 22.43
N GLU A 18 -6.03 -23.24 21.84
CA GLU A 18 -6.19 -23.07 20.39
C GLU A 18 -6.34 -21.61 19.92
N GLU A 19 -6.28 -20.61 20.80
CA GLU A 19 -6.09 -19.21 20.40
C GLU A 19 -4.61 -18.99 20.06
N PRO A 20 -4.19 -19.01 18.77
CA PRO A 20 -2.80 -18.85 18.44
C PRO A 20 -2.50 -17.37 18.57
N GLN A 21 -2.03 -16.93 19.75
CA GLN A 21 -1.45 -15.59 19.95
C GLN A 21 -0.38 -15.26 18.89
N HIS A 22 0.18 -16.29 18.24
CA HIS A 22 1.05 -16.19 17.08
C HIS A 22 0.42 -15.52 15.85
N SER A 23 -0.89 -15.66 15.58
CA SER A 23 -1.54 -15.03 14.42
C SER A 23 -1.82 -13.55 14.66
N VAL A 24 -2.23 -13.18 15.88
CA VAL A 24 -2.47 -11.79 16.28
C VAL A 24 -1.16 -11.02 16.37
N ASN A 25 -0.11 -11.61 16.98
CA ASN A 25 1.22 -10.99 17.01
C ASN A 25 1.88 -10.96 15.63
N ARG A 26 1.71 -11.99 14.79
CA ARG A 26 2.16 -11.95 13.39
C ARG A 26 1.43 -10.86 12.61
N GLY A 27 0.12 -10.72 12.76
CA GLY A 27 -0.65 -9.64 12.10
C GLY A 27 -0.24 -8.25 12.59
N LYS A 28 0.07 -8.09 13.89
CA LYS A 28 0.58 -6.84 14.46
C LYS A 28 2.02 -6.54 14.01
N GLN A 29 2.88 -7.55 13.96
CA GLN A 29 4.26 -7.45 13.45
C GLN A 29 4.26 -7.18 11.96
N GLU A 30 3.45 -7.86 11.15
CA GLU A 30 3.30 -7.61 9.71
C GLU A 30 2.68 -6.23 9.44
N SER A 31 1.77 -5.73 10.29
CA SER A 31 1.20 -4.38 10.16
C SER A 31 2.19 -3.29 10.60
N ALA A 32 2.97 -3.53 11.66
CA ALA A 32 4.02 -2.63 12.12
C ALA A 32 5.21 -2.63 11.14
N GLN A 33 5.56 -3.79 10.62
CA GLN A 33 6.59 -4.01 9.62
C GLN A 33 6.12 -3.56 8.23
N GLN A 34 4.83 -3.59 7.89
CA GLN A 34 4.29 -2.89 6.70
C GLN A 34 4.21 -1.38 6.91
N LYS A 35 4.03 -0.87 8.14
CA LYS A 35 4.21 0.57 8.43
C LYS A 35 5.68 1.00 8.41
N GLU A 36 6.63 0.10 8.68
CA GLU A 36 8.07 0.38 8.56
C GLU A 36 8.64 0.06 7.16
N GLN A 37 8.11 -0.92 6.43
CA GLN A 37 8.59 -1.36 5.10
C GLN A 37 7.75 -0.82 3.94
N GLY A 38 6.44 -0.63 4.13
CA GLY A 38 5.53 -0.01 3.15
C GLY A 38 5.77 1.49 2.96
N ASP A 39 6.63 2.08 3.78
CA ASP A 39 7.08 3.47 3.69
C ASP A 39 8.57 3.60 3.37
N ASP A 40 9.34 2.51 3.19
CA ASP A 40 10.79 2.65 2.99
C ASP A 40 11.12 3.33 1.64
N ALA A 41 10.42 2.98 0.56
CA ALA A 41 10.68 3.60 -0.75
C ALA A 41 10.27 5.09 -0.79
N THR A 42 9.14 5.45 -0.18
CA THR A 42 8.63 6.84 -0.13
C THR A 42 9.45 7.68 0.84
N VAL A 43 9.86 7.12 1.98
CA VAL A 43 10.79 7.74 2.93
C VAL A 43 12.18 7.92 2.30
N LYS A 44 12.71 6.92 1.60
CA LYS A 44 13.97 7.04 0.84
C LYS A 44 13.86 8.07 -0.27
N ALA A 45 12.73 8.13 -0.97
CA ALA A 45 12.48 9.15 -1.98
C ALA A 45 12.48 10.54 -1.35
N ALA A 46 11.75 10.72 -0.25
CA ALA A 46 11.71 11.96 0.51
C ALA A 46 13.11 12.38 1.01
N ASP A 47 13.87 11.44 1.57
CA ASP A 47 15.24 11.70 2.06
C ASP A 47 16.19 12.07 0.92
N LYS A 48 16.11 11.37 -0.21
CA LYS A 48 16.92 11.65 -1.41
C LYS A 48 16.59 13.03 -2.00
N LEU A 49 15.31 13.39 -2.07
CA LEU A 49 14.86 14.71 -2.48
C LEU A 49 15.34 15.79 -1.51
N SER A 50 15.20 15.57 -0.20
CA SER A 50 15.63 16.52 0.83
C SER A 50 17.14 16.79 0.76
N ARG A 51 17.95 15.73 0.63
CA ARG A 51 19.40 15.87 0.45
C ARG A 51 19.76 16.59 -0.85
N GLY A 52 19.03 16.33 -1.93
CA GLY A 52 19.29 16.93 -3.24
C GLY A 52 18.88 18.39 -3.35
N LEU A 53 17.78 18.79 -2.73
CA LEU A 53 17.19 20.13 -2.87
C LEU A 53 17.53 21.06 -1.70
N PHE A 54 17.63 20.51 -0.49
CA PHE A 54 17.81 21.29 0.74
C PHE A 54 19.11 20.96 1.47
N HIS A 55 19.94 20.04 0.93
CA HIS A 55 21.18 19.57 1.55
C HIS A 55 21.00 19.05 3.00
N HIS A 56 19.79 18.57 3.31
CA HIS A 56 19.40 18.12 4.64
C HIS A 56 18.97 16.65 4.61
N ALA A 57 19.52 15.85 5.51
CA ALA A 57 19.09 14.47 5.71
C ALA A 57 17.92 14.45 6.71
N LEU A 58 16.84 13.76 6.37
CA LEU A 58 15.65 13.76 7.21
C LEU A 58 15.89 13.00 8.51
N SER A 59 15.56 13.64 9.62
CA SER A 59 15.44 13.00 10.92
C SER A 59 14.29 11.99 10.95
N GLN A 60 14.25 11.13 11.96
CA GLN A 60 13.19 10.11 12.07
C GLN A 60 11.80 10.72 12.24
N GLU A 61 11.68 11.88 12.88
CA GLU A 61 10.40 12.59 12.99
C GLU A 61 9.96 13.20 11.66
N GLU A 62 10.90 13.75 10.88
CA GLU A 62 10.59 14.29 9.56
C GLU A 62 10.18 13.19 8.58
N LYS A 63 10.82 12.02 8.63
CA LYS A 63 10.46 10.86 7.78
C LYS A 63 9.02 10.41 7.98
N LYS A 64 8.49 10.46 9.22
CA LYS A 64 7.10 10.11 9.54
C LYS A 64 6.08 11.01 8.84
N VAL A 65 6.48 12.22 8.44
CA VAL A 65 5.62 13.17 7.70
C VAL A 65 5.95 13.15 6.21
N ALA A 66 7.24 13.18 5.87
CA ALA A 66 7.70 13.31 4.51
C ALA A 66 7.44 12.07 3.65
N GLY A 67 7.56 10.86 4.21
CA GLY A 67 7.22 9.62 3.51
C GLY A 67 5.75 9.60 3.05
N PRO A 68 4.78 9.77 3.98
CA PRO A 68 3.37 9.90 3.61
C PRO A 68 3.08 11.08 2.68
N ALA A 69 3.74 12.23 2.85
CA ALA A 69 3.57 13.37 1.96
C ALA A 69 3.97 13.03 0.51
N VAL A 70 5.09 12.33 0.31
CA VAL A 70 5.50 11.83 -1.01
C VAL A 70 4.50 10.79 -1.53
N HIS A 71 4.04 9.87 -0.69
CA HIS A 71 3.09 8.83 -1.08
C HIS A 71 1.76 9.43 -1.59
N TYR A 72 1.12 10.28 -0.78
CA TYR A 72 -0.15 10.91 -1.15
C TYR A 72 0.03 11.93 -2.27
N GLY A 73 1.15 12.66 -2.31
CA GLY A 73 1.47 13.59 -3.39
C GLY A 73 1.59 12.86 -4.73
N PHE A 74 2.31 11.74 -4.78
CA PHE A 74 2.43 10.91 -5.97
C PHE A 74 1.06 10.36 -6.42
N GLY A 75 0.26 9.83 -5.48
CA GLY A 75 -1.08 9.33 -5.77
C GLY A 75 -2.04 10.42 -6.26
N ALA A 76 -1.96 11.63 -5.71
CA ALA A 76 -2.77 12.76 -6.17
C ALA A 76 -2.36 13.21 -7.58
N LEU A 77 -1.06 13.32 -7.86
CA LEU A 77 -0.54 13.74 -9.17
C LEU A 77 -0.92 12.75 -10.28
N THR A 78 -0.70 11.45 -10.03
CA THR A 78 -1.04 10.41 -11.01
C THR A 78 -2.55 10.30 -11.21
N GLY A 79 -3.36 10.44 -10.16
CA GLY A 79 -4.82 10.49 -10.27
C GLY A 79 -5.33 11.72 -11.03
N ALA A 80 -4.72 12.89 -10.82
CA ALA A 80 -5.02 14.11 -11.58
C ALA A 80 -4.67 13.95 -13.07
N ALA A 81 -3.51 13.34 -13.37
CA ALA A 81 -3.11 13.03 -14.74
C ALA A 81 -4.10 12.06 -15.40
N TYR A 82 -4.54 11.01 -14.69
CA TYR A 82 -5.60 10.11 -15.15
C TYR A 82 -6.91 10.86 -15.45
N GLY A 83 -7.34 11.73 -14.53
CA GLY A 83 -8.52 12.57 -14.72
C GLY A 83 -8.42 13.44 -15.97
N ALA A 84 -7.30 14.13 -16.18
CA ALA A 84 -7.05 14.95 -17.37
C ALA A 84 -7.05 14.11 -18.67
N LEU A 85 -6.40 12.94 -18.65
CA LEU A 85 -6.38 12.03 -19.80
C LEU A 85 -7.78 11.49 -20.13
N ALA A 86 -8.60 11.21 -19.12
CA ALA A 86 -9.97 10.73 -19.32
C ALA A 86 -10.86 11.76 -20.04
N GLU A 87 -10.58 13.06 -19.92
CA GLU A 87 -11.30 14.12 -20.64
C GLU A 87 -10.88 14.21 -22.11
N ILE A 88 -9.61 13.91 -22.42
CA ILE A 88 -9.05 14.01 -23.78
C ILE A 88 -9.29 12.70 -24.56
N ALA A 89 -9.18 11.56 -23.89
CA ALA A 89 -9.31 10.23 -24.45
C ALA A 89 -10.22 9.37 -23.55
N PRO A 90 -11.56 9.43 -23.74
CA PRO A 90 -12.51 8.72 -22.88
C PRO A 90 -12.28 7.21 -22.79
N ASP A 91 -11.65 6.62 -23.80
CA ASP A 91 -11.27 5.20 -23.82
C ASP A 91 -10.32 4.78 -22.69
N VAL A 92 -9.57 5.72 -22.11
CA VAL A 92 -8.73 5.49 -20.92
C VAL A 92 -9.56 5.10 -19.68
N THR A 93 -10.86 5.39 -19.69
CA THR A 93 -11.79 5.02 -18.59
C THR A 93 -12.32 3.58 -18.69
N ARG A 94 -12.04 2.88 -19.79
CA ARG A 94 -12.44 1.47 -19.96
C ARG A 94 -11.79 0.61 -18.88
N GLY A 95 -12.55 -0.38 -18.39
CA GLY A 95 -12.09 -1.25 -17.30
C GLY A 95 -12.09 -0.58 -15.92
N VAL A 96 -12.91 0.48 -15.73
CA VAL A 96 -13.19 1.12 -14.43
C VAL A 96 -11.94 1.52 -13.63
N GLY A 97 -10.88 1.97 -14.31
CA GLY A 97 -9.63 2.39 -13.69
C GLY A 97 -8.66 1.26 -13.33
N ALA A 98 -9.03 -0.02 -13.52
CA ALA A 98 -8.14 -1.15 -13.28
C ALA A 98 -6.88 -1.12 -14.18
N PRO A 99 -6.96 -0.87 -15.51
CA PRO A 99 -5.76 -0.75 -16.34
C PRO A 99 -4.83 0.38 -15.88
N PHE A 100 -5.39 1.50 -15.41
CA PHE A 100 -4.61 2.60 -14.85
C PHE A 100 -3.88 2.19 -13.58
N GLY A 101 -4.56 1.54 -12.63
CA GLY A 101 -3.94 0.99 -11.43
C GLY A 101 -2.78 0.04 -11.75
N THR A 102 -2.98 -0.90 -12.68
CA THR A 102 -1.93 -1.81 -13.15
C THR A 102 -0.75 -1.05 -13.77
N ALA A 103 -1.01 -0.01 -14.56
CA ALA A 103 0.04 0.80 -15.17
C ALA A 103 0.86 1.56 -14.11
N VAL A 104 0.22 2.06 -13.05
CA VAL A 104 0.91 2.69 -11.93
C VAL A 104 1.77 1.68 -11.19
N TRP A 105 1.25 0.49 -10.86
CA TRP A 105 2.04 -0.59 -10.23
C TRP A 105 3.27 -0.94 -11.07
N LEU A 106 3.09 -1.22 -12.36
CA LEU A 106 4.18 -1.61 -13.23
C LEU A 106 5.21 -0.48 -13.39
N GLY A 107 4.75 0.77 -13.56
CA GLY A 107 5.63 1.92 -13.75
C GLY A 107 6.36 2.33 -12.47
N ALA A 108 5.69 2.30 -11.32
CA ALA A 108 6.24 2.74 -10.05
C ALA A 108 7.02 1.61 -9.37
N ASP A 109 6.33 0.54 -8.96
CA ASP A 109 6.87 -0.51 -8.10
C ASP A 109 7.87 -1.40 -8.84
N GLU A 110 7.58 -1.76 -10.10
CA GLU A 110 8.41 -2.71 -10.85
C GLU A 110 9.54 -2.02 -11.63
N VAL A 111 9.45 -0.70 -11.88
CA VAL A 111 10.41 0.04 -12.70
C VAL A 111 11.03 1.21 -11.97
N ALA A 112 10.27 2.26 -11.64
CA ALA A 112 10.85 3.51 -11.16
C ALA A 112 11.53 3.36 -9.78
N VAL A 113 10.88 2.70 -8.84
CA VAL A 113 11.37 2.52 -7.47
C VAL A 113 12.69 1.72 -7.45
N PRO A 114 12.80 0.57 -8.13
CA PRO A 114 14.08 -0.13 -8.30
C PRO A 114 15.13 0.68 -9.07
N ALA A 115 14.76 1.30 -10.21
CA ALA A 115 15.70 2.05 -11.04
C ALA A 115 16.31 3.27 -10.32
N LEU A 116 15.58 3.85 -9.38
CA LEU A 116 16.04 4.95 -8.54
C LEU A 116 16.85 4.50 -7.31
N GLY A 117 17.01 3.18 -7.11
CA GLY A 117 17.69 2.58 -5.96
C GLY A 117 16.92 2.72 -4.66
N LEU A 118 15.59 2.86 -4.72
CA LEU A 118 14.73 3.04 -3.55
C LEU A 118 14.30 1.67 -2.97
N SER A 119 14.26 0.63 -3.79
CA SER A 119 14.09 -0.78 -3.39
C SER A 119 15.16 -1.67 -4.03
N GLY A 120 15.16 -2.95 -3.65
CA GLY A 120 15.82 -3.99 -4.43
C GLY A 120 15.12 -4.22 -5.78
N PRO A 121 15.75 -4.95 -6.71
CA PRO A 121 15.14 -5.29 -7.98
C PRO A 121 13.93 -6.23 -7.82
N PRO A 122 12.97 -6.21 -8.76
CA PRO A 122 11.73 -6.98 -8.66
C PRO A 122 11.91 -8.48 -8.35
N TRP A 123 12.89 -9.14 -8.97
CA TRP A 123 13.11 -10.58 -8.82
C TRP A 123 13.64 -11.01 -7.44
N GLU A 124 14.03 -10.07 -6.57
CA GLU A 124 14.41 -10.38 -5.19
C GLU A 124 13.19 -10.45 -4.24
N HIS A 125 12.02 -10.00 -4.68
CA HIS A 125 10.81 -10.01 -3.88
C HIS A 125 9.98 -11.27 -4.12
N PRO A 126 9.37 -11.86 -3.07
CA PRO A 126 8.47 -12.99 -3.23
C PRO A 126 7.25 -12.62 -4.08
N ALA A 127 6.70 -13.59 -4.85
CA ALA A 127 5.50 -13.38 -5.66
C ALA A 127 4.28 -12.84 -4.87
N SER A 128 4.20 -13.15 -3.57
CA SER A 128 3.15 -12.64 -2.68
C SER A 128 3.25 -11.14 -2.37
N VAL A 129 4.44 -10.53 -2.54
CA VAL A 129 4.65 -9.09 -2.45
C VAL A 129 4.08 -8.42 -3.70
N HIS A 130 4.46 -8.88 -4.89
CA HIS A 130 3.90 -8.38 -6.15
C HIS A 130 2.38 -8.53 -6.21
N ALA A 131 1.84 -9.67 -5.76
CA ALA A 131 0.40 -9.91 -5.72
C ALA A 131 -0.35 -8.91 -4.81
N ARG A 132 0.21 -8.58 -3.64
CA ARG A 132 -0.36 -7.54 -2.76
C ARG A 132 -0.22 -6.15 -3.38
N ALA A 133 0.94 -5.84 -3.96
CA ALA A 133 1.21 -4.56 -4.59
C ALA A 133 0.23 -4.29 -5.75
N ILE A 134 0.07 -5.24 -6.68
CA ILE A 134 -0.88 -5.09 -7.78
C ILE A 134 -2.32 -5.03 -7.28
N ALA A 135 -2.71 -5.80 -6.26
CA ALA A 135 -4.05 -5.73 -5.68
C ALA A 135 -4.33 -4.34 -5.07
N ALA A 136 -3.40 -3.77 -4.31
CA ALA A 136 -3.53 -2.42 -3.76
C ALA A 136 -3.66 -1.37 -4.87
N HIS A 137 -2.88 -1.51 -5.95
CA HIS A 137 -2.92 -0.60 -7.08
C HIS A 137 -4.21 -0.72 -7.92
N LEU A 138 -4.77 -1.92 -8.05
CA LEU A 138 -6.08 -2.12 -8.65
C LEU A 138 -7.17 -1.39 -7.84
N VAL A 139 -7.14 -1.52 -6.51
CA VAL A 139 -8.06 -0.79 -5.62
C VAL A 139 -7.89 0.72 -5.80
N TYR A 140 -6.65 1.21 -5.83
CA TYR A 140 -6.36 2.63 -6.10
C TYR A 140 -6.91 3.10 -7.45
N GLY A 141 -6.73 2.33 -8.52
CA GLY A 141 -7.24 2.67 -9.85
C GLY A 141 -8.77 2.72 -9.90
N VAL A 142 -9.44 1.73 -9.32
CA VAL A 142 -10.91 1.70 -9.22
C VAL A 142 -11.44 2.86 -8.38
N ALA A 143 -10.81 3.14 -7.24
CA ALA A 143 -11.17 4.27 -6.39
C ALA A 143 -11.00 5.60 -7.13
N THR A 144 -9.90 5.76 -7.87
CA THR A 144 -9.61 6.97 -8.67
C THR A 144 -10.68 7.22 -9.73
N GLU A 145 -11.06 6.19 -10.50
CA GLU A 145 -12.15 6.30 -11.47
C GLU A 145 -13.50 6.57 -10.79
N GLY A 146 -13.75 5.97 -9.63
CA GLY A 146 -14.93 6.26 -8.81
C GLY A 146 -15.03 7.73 -8.41
N VAL A 147 -13.94 8.30 -7.89
CA VAL A 147 -13.85 9.72 -7.52
C VAL A 147 -14.01 10.62 -8.74
N ARG A 148 -13.37 10.30 -9.86
CA ARG A 148 -13.51 11.07 -11.12
C ARG A 148 -14.97 11.10 -11.58
N ARG A 149 -15.64 9.95 -11.63
CA ARG A 149 -17.07 9.86 -11.98
C ARG A 149 -17.95 10.65 -11.04
N LEU A 150 -17.66 10.63 -9.74
CA LEU A 150 -18.40 11.41 -8.75
C LEU A 150 -18.19 12.91 -8.99
N ALA A 151 -16.96 13.36 -9.18
CA ALA A 151 -16.65 14.75 -9.47
C ALA A 151 -17.39 15.26 -10.71
N ARG A 152 -17.42 14.47 -11.79
CA ARG A 152 -18.15 14.80 -13.03
C ARG A 152 -19.68 14.81 -12.90
N ARG A 153 -20.24 14.21 -11.85
CA ARG A 153 -21.68 14.25 -11.56
C ARG A 153 -22.07 15.44 -10.69
N VAL A 154 -21.13 15.95 -9.90
CA VAL A 154 -21.36 17.04 -8.92
C VAL A 154 -21.07 18.41 -9.55
N PHE A 155 -20.10 18.48 -10.46
CA PHE A 155 -19.68 19.69 -11.16
C PHE A 155 -19.91 19.55 -12.67
#